data_AF-A0A972RG84-F1
#
_entry.id   AF-A0A972RG84-F1
#
_cell.length_a   1.000
_cell.length_b   1.000
_cell.length_c   1.000
_cell.angle_alpha   90.00
_cell.angle_beta   90.00
_cell.angle_gamma   90.00
#
_symmetry.space_group_name_H-M   'P 1'
#
loop_
_entity.id
_entity.type
_entity.pdbx_description
1 polymer ?
#
loop_
_entity_poly.entity_id
_entity_poly.type
_entity_poly.pdbx_seq_one_letter_code
_entity_poly.pdbx_strand_id
1 'polypeptide(L)'
;MFKIQWHFLFLMCFFLLVIPQEGFSKKLSIEEVNTIWENFLRKEQYRQFGFTLESKFDAPMFGNRIIVKELRGGYLGGFFGLSEGGGWGIVGGLEAEVTIEEGILQLYVKETVKTSPGLDLFFIVIQSGYDKKKYPIYEFRLILRDTREREQIKTLKSINLPKEEVFVPLYSERRPRGKIDYDPEKKVAVVRIESIRNPFSVEVPLLEFF
;
A
#
# COMPACT_ATOMS: atom_id res chain seq x y z
N MET A 1 31.74 -40.05 27.04
CA MET A 1 31.04 -39.03 27.86
C MET A 1 31.02 -37.69 27.09
N PHE A 2 30.28 -37.60 25.96
CA PHE A 2 30.37 -36.45 25.00
C PHE A 2 29.02 -36.02 24.39
N LYS A 3 27.86 -36.48 24.89
CA LYS A 3 26.54 -36.14 24.30
C LYS A 3 25.93 -34.83 24.82
N ILE A 4 26.36 -34.34 25.97
CA ILE A 4 25.74 -33.16 26.64
C ILE A 4 26.23 -31.83 26.02
N GLN A 5 27.41 -31.79 25.42
CA GLN A 5 27.99 -30.56 24.85
C GLN A 5 27.24 -30.04 23.62
N TRP A 6 26.71 -30.94 22.77
CA TRP A 6 25.98 -30.53 21.56
C TRP A 6 24.62 -29.90 21.87
N HIS A 7 23.93 -30.39 22.91
CA HIS A 7 22.67 -29.79 23.35
C HIS A 7 22.90 -28.42 23.98
N PHE A 8 23.97 -28.24 24.75
CA PHE A 8 24.35 -26.93 25.29
C PHE A 8 24.75 -25.95 24.19
N LEU A 9 25.53 -26.37 23.21
CA LEU A 9 25.91 -25.54 22.06
C LEU A 9 24.67 -25.16 21.22
N PHE A 10 23.77 -26.11 20.98
CA PHE A 10 22.51 -25.86 20.29
C PHE A 10 21.61 -24.91 21.08
N LEU A 11 21.49 -25.08 22.40
CA LEU A 11 20.71 -24.19 23.26
C LEU A 11 21.33 -22.79 23.30
N MET A 12 22.67 -22.68 23.31
CA MET A 12 23.35 -21.39 23.34
C MET A 12 23.26 -20.66 21.98
N CYS A 13 23.37 -21.38 20.86
CA CYS A 13 23.10 -20.84 19.53
C CYS A 13 21.62 -20.44 19.37
N PHE A 14 20.69 -21.24 19.91
CA PHE A 14 19.27 -20.93 19.92
C PHE A 14 18.98 -19.69 20.77
N PHE A 15 19.56 -19.59 21.97
CA PHE A 15 19.42 -18.41 22.82
C PHE A 15 20.08 -17.17 22.19
N LEU A 16 21.23 -17.29 21.51
CA LEU A 16 21.85 -16.18 20.76
C LEU A 16 21.02 -15.73 19.55
N LEU A 17 20.29 -16.65 18.90
CA LEU A 17 19.32 -16.33 17.85
C LEU A 17 18.00 -15.77 18.39
N VAL A 18 17.68 -16.05 19.66
CA VAL A 18 16.46 -15.64 20.37
C VAL A 18 16.69 -14.44 21.29
N ILE A 19 17.92 -13.92 21.41
CA ILE A 19 18.16 -12.62 22.05
C ILE A 19 17.25 -11.64 21.30
N PRO A 20 16.24 -11.06 21.98
CA PRO A 20 15.44 -10.03 21.35
C PRO A 20 16.45 -8.95 20.98
N GLN A 21 16.61 -8.68 19.68
CA GLN A 21 17.36 -7.50 19.28
C GLN A 21 16.63 -6.31 19.90
N GLU A 22 17.13 -5.85 21.05
CA GLU A 22 16.70 -4.63 21.73
C GLU A 22 17.02 -3.48 20.78
N GLY A 23 16.03 -3.23 19.93
CA GLY A 23 16.09 -2.40 18.74
C GLY A 23 14.85 -2.56 17.88
N PHE A 24 13.81 -3.26 18.36
CA PHE A 24 12.49 -3.30 17.74
C PHE A 24 11.87 -1.90 17.78
N SER A 25 12.23 -1.07 16.80
CA SER A 25 11.43 0.08 16.44
C SER A 25 9.99 -0.40 16.28
N LYS A 26 9.06 0.24 17.00
CA LYS A 26 7.63 -0.05 16.95
C LYS A 26 7.17 -0.25 15.50
N LYS A 27 6.45 -1.35 15.22
CA LYS A 27 5.81 -1.55 13.91
C LYS A 27 4.94 -0.35 13.59
N LEU A 28 5.01 0.16 12.36
CA LEU A 28 4.12 1.23 11.92
C LEU A 28 2.68 0.75 11.91
N SER A 29 1.80 1.55 12.50
CA SER A 29 0.36 1.47 12.33
C SER A 29 -0.03 1.81 10.90
N ILE A 30 -1.22 1.37 10.49
CA ILE A 30 -1.76 1.69 9.16
C ILE A 30 -1.99 3.20 9.01
N GLU A 31 -2.31 3.91 10.09
CA GLU A 31 -2.46 5.36 10.13
C GLU A 31 -1.12 6.08 9.86
N GLU A 32 -0.02 5.59 10.44
CA GLU A 32 1.33 6.09 10.16
C GLU A 32 1.73 5.83 8.69
N VAL A 33 1.49 4.62 8.18
CA VAL A 33 1.77 4.28 6.76
C VAL A 33 0.95 5.15 5.82
N ASN A 34 -0.33 5.41 6.13
CA ASN A 34 -1.17 6.35 5.37
C ASN A 34 -0.59 7.75 5.39
N THR A 35 -0.21 8.27 6.56
CA THR A 35 0.36 9.62 6.70
C THR A 35 1.61 9.80 5.84
N ILE A 36 2.48 8.80 5.81
CA ILE A 36 3.69 8.81 4.97
C ILE A 36 3.30 8.81 3.48
N TRP A 37 2.33 7.99 3.09
CA TRP A 37 1.83 7.96 1.71
C TRP A 37 1.21 9.29 1.29
N GLU A 38 0.39 9.93 2.13
CA GLU A 38 -0.17 11.27 1.88
C GLU A 38 0.92 12.32 1.67
N ASN A 39 1.98 12.27 2.48
CA ASN A 39 3.10 13.21 2.35
C ASN A 39 3.82 13.04 1.02
N PHE A 40 4.01 11.80 0.57
CA PHE A 40 4.60 11.54 -0.75
C PHE A 40 3.67 11.92 -1.89
N LEU A 41 2.36 11.72 -1.75
CA LEU A 41 1.36 12.15 -2.71
C LEU A 41 1.40 13.68 -2.89
N ARG A 42 1.42 14.44 -1.80
CA ARG A 42 1.52 15.90 -1.82
C ARG A 42 2.78 16.37 -2.53
N LYS A 43 3.92 15.76 -2.22
CA LYS A 43 5.23 16.13 -2.79
C LYS A 43 5.50 15.54 -4.18
N GLU A 44 4.57 14.79 -4.76
CA GLU A 44 4.75 14.03 -6.02
C GLU A 44 6.03 13.17 -6.01
N GLN A 45 6.35 12.59 -4.84
CA GLN A 45 7.52 11.75 -4.66
C GLN A 45 7.19 10.30 -5.03
N TYR A 46 7.20 10.01 -6.33
CA TYR A 46 7.03 8.66 -6.87
C TYR A 46 8.25 7.80 -6.57
N ARG A 47 8.31 7.23 -5.37
CA ARG A 47 9.42 6.40 -4.88
C ARG A 47 8.88 5.19 -4.12
N GLN A 48 9.72 4.16 -4.05
CA GLN A 48 9.52 3.06 -3.12
C GLN A 48 10.26 3.33 -1.82
N PHE A 49 9.56 3.19 -0.70
CA PHE A 49 10.10 3.31 0.64
C PHE A 49 9.84 2.01 1.41
N GLY A 50 10.92 1.38 1.87
CA GLY A 50 10.90 0.21 2.73
C GLY A 50 11.52 0.55 4.08
N PHE A 51 10.85 0.22 5.17
CA PHE A 51 11.43 0.31 6.50
C PHE A 51 12.08 -1.05 6.83
N THR A 52 13.42 -1.10 6.83
CA THR A 52 14.24 -2.24 7.34
C THR A 52 15.37 -1.65 8.20
N LEU A 53 15.87 -2.39 9.20
CA LEU A 53 17.24 -2.12 9.71
C LEU A 53 18.18 -2.40 8.53
N GLU A 54 18.72 -1.33 7.93
CA GLU A 54 19.57 -1.36 6.74
C GLU A 54 18.93 -1.99 5.49
N SER A 55 18.17 -1.19 4.73
CA SER A 55 18.22 -1.29 3.25
C SER A 55 17.44 -0.15 2.61
N LYS A 56 18.16 0.73 1.93
CA LYS A 56 17.62 1.49 0.81
C LYS A 56 17.48 0.50 -0.34
N PHE A 57 16.37 -0.23 -0.40
CA PHE A 57 16.08 -1.02 -1.59
C PHE A 57 15.75 -0.05 -2.73
N ASP A 58 16.71 0.16 -3.62
CA ASP A 58 16.46 0.67 -4.98
C ASP A 58 15.74 -0.44 -5.76
N ALA A 59 14.44 -0.55 -5.53
CA ALA A 59 13.58 -1.31 -6.41
C ALA A 59 13.45 -0.56 -7.74
N PRO A 60 13.32 -1.28 -8.88
CA PRO A 60 13.19 -0.65 -10.19
C PRO A 60 12.06 0.38 -10.14
N MET A 61 12.38 1.62 -10.55
CA MET A 61 11.43 2.73 -10.63
C MET A 61 10.32 2.37 -11.62
N PHE A 62 9.27 1.72 -11.14
CA PHE A 62 8.04 1.60 -11.88
C PHE A 62 7.36 2.96 -11.82
N GLY A 63 7.35 3.67 -12.96
CA GLY A 63 6.89 5.05 -13.11
C GLY A 63 5.55 5.36 -12.45
N ASN A 64 5.38 6.63 -12.04
CA ASN A 64 4.18 7.21 -11.41
C ASN A 64 3.56 6.40 -10.26
N ARG A 65 4.38 5.69 -9.48
CA ARG A 65 3.93 4.91 -8.30
C ARG A 65 4.57 5.41 -7.01
N ILE A 66 3.79 5.38 -5.94
CA ILE A 66 4.20 5.68 -4.57
C ILE A 66 4.05 4.39 -3.77
N ILE A 67 5.15 3.82 -3.30
CA ILE A 67 5.12 2.55 -2.56
C ILE A 67 5.65 2.81 -1.16
N VAL A 68 4.84 2.57 -0.15
CA VAL A 68 5.25 2.64 1.26
C VAL A 68 5.04 1.25 1.87
N LYS A 69 6.11 0.59 2.33
CA LYS A 69 6.02 -0.76 2.90
C LYS A 69 6.79 -0.84 4.20
N GLU A 70 6.13 -1.37 5.23
CA GLU A 70 6.77 -1.78 6.47
C GLU A 70 7.35 -3.19 6.31
N LEU A 71 8.68 -3.30 6.37
CA LEU A 71 9.40 -4.56 6.20
C LEU A 71 10.12 -5.00 7.48
N ARG A 72 10.02 -4.26 8.61
CA ARG A 72 10.61 -4.61 9.92
C ARG A 72 9.88 -5.73 10.65
N GLY A 73 9.22 -6.61 9.91
CA GLY A 73 8.77 -7.90 10.39
C GLY A 73 9.81 -8.94 10.02
N GLY A 74 10.65 -9.37 10.97
CA GLY A 74 11.54 -10.49 10.76
C GLY A 74 10.74 -11.72 10.32
N TYR A 75 10.84 -12.08 9.03
CA TYR A 75 10.13 -13.24 8.48
C TYR A 75 10.44 -14.49 9.33
N LEU A 76 11.71 -14.66 9.72
CA LEU A 76 12.19 -15.73 10.58
C LEU A 76 11.56 -15.73 11.97
N GLY A 77 11.45 -14.58 12.65
CA GLY A 77 10.77 -14.50 13.96
C GLY A 77 9.28 -14.82 13.86
N GLY A 78 8.65 -14.47 12.73
CA GLY A 78 7.29 -14.89 12.38
C GLY A 78 7.14 -16.41 12.20
N PHE A 79 8.10 -17.06 11.55
CA PHE A 79 8.09 -18.52 11.32
C PHE A 79 8.15 -19.35 12.59
N PHE A 80 8.85 -18.87 13.62
CA PHE A 80 9.00 -19.57 14.89
C PHE A 80 7.95 -19.16 15.95
N GLY A 81 6.97 -18.32 15.59
CA GLY A 81 5.98 -17.78 16.55
C GLY A 81 6.59 -16.83 17.58
N LEU A 82 7.80 -16.34 17.34
CA LEU A 82 8.56 -15.44 18.22
C LEU A 82 8.24 -13.96 17.97
N SER A 83 7.55 -13.64 16.87
CA SER A 83 7.02 -12.32 16.57
C SER A 83 5.79 -12.45 15.69
N GLU A 84 4.90 -11.46 15.70
CA GLU A 84 3.76 -11.45 14.76
C GLU A 84 4.20 -11.38 13.27
N GLY A 85 5.48 -11.04 12.99
CA GLY A 85 6.03 -10.85 11.64
C GLY A 85 5.23 -9.88 10.76
N GLY A 86 5.76 -9.55 9.57
CA GLY A 86 5.09 -8.67 8.60
C GLY A 86 4.76 -7.24 9.07
N GLY A 87 4.05 -6.50 8.22
CA GLY A 87 3.77 -5.08 8.37
C GLY A 87 2.72 -4.55 7.40
N TRP A 88 2.33 -3.29 7.56
CA TRP A 88 1.42 -2.61 6.64
C TRP A 88 2.17 -2.03 5.45
N GLY A 89 1.51 -1.98 4.30
CA GLY A 89 2.02 -1.34 3.10
C GLY A 89 0.91 -0.74 2.26
N ILE A 90 1.25 0.31 1.54
CA ILE A 90 0.40 0.97 0.56
C ILE A 90 1.16 1.05 -0.76
N VAL A 91 0.51 0.63 -1.83
CA VAL A 91 0.99 0.76 -3.22
C VAL A 91 0.03 1.68 -3.95
N GLY A 92 0.42 2.95 -4.11
CA GLY A 92 -0.31 3.94 -4.87
C GLY A 92 0.23 4.11 -6.29
N GLY A 93 -0.61 4.51 -7.23
CA GLY A 93 -0.19 4.92 -8.57
C GLY A 93 -1.16 5.90 -9.21
N LEU A 94 -0.63 6.83 -10.00
CA LEU A 94 -1.43 7.72 -10.83
C LEU A 94 -2.01 6.92 -12.00
N GLU A 95 -3.34 6.95 -12.16
CA GLU A 95 -4.06 6.24 -13.20
C GLU A 95 -4.45 7.15 -14.37
N ALA A 96 -4.88 8.38 -14.07
CA ALA A 96 -5.26 9.36 -15.06
C ALA A 96 -5.05 10.78 -14.53
N GLU A 97 -4.86 11.72 -15.46
CA GLU A 97 -4.70 13.14 -15.18
C GLU A 97 -5.41 13.96 -16.25
N VAL A 98 -6.12 15.02 -15.85
CA VAL A 98 -6.82 15.96 -16.74
C VAL A 98 -6.61 17.39 -16.23
N THR A 99 -6.13 18.28 -17.09
CA THR A 99 -6.01 19.70 -16.76
C THR A 99 -7.35 20.41 -16.95
N ILE A 100 -7.74 21.22 -15.96
CA ILE A 100 -8.95 22.05 -15.95
C ILE A 100 -8.57 23.50 -15.61
N GLU A 101 -9.55 24.41 -15.65
CA GLU A 101 -9.30 25.84 -15.37
C GLU A 101 -8.77 26.07 -13.95
N GLU A 102 -9.30 25.33 -12.99
CA GLU A 102 -8.99 25.48 -11.57
C GLU A 102 -7.76 24.69 -11.12
N GLY A 103 -7.15 23.87 -11.99
CA GLY A 103 -5.94 23.10 -11.68
C GLY A 103 -5.84 21.79 -12.45
N ILE A 104 -5.27 20.76 -11.81
CA ILE A 104 -5.07 19.44 -12.41
C ILE A 104 -5.87 18.41 -11.61
N LEU A 105 -6.82 17.73 -12.27
CA LEU A 105 -7.50 16.56 -11.72
C LEU A 105 -6.58 15.35 -11.86
N GLN A 106 -6.30 14.67 -10.75
CA GLN A 106 -5.50 13.46 -10.74
C GLN A 106 -6.26 12.33 -10.06
N LEU A 107 -6.33 11.16 -10.70
CA LEU A 107 -6.91 9.95 -10.13
C LEU A 107 -5.81 8.98 -9.74
N TYR A 108 -5.74 8.67 -8.45
CA TYR A 108 -4.82 7.69 -7.92
C TYR A 108 -5.56 6.39 -7.60
N VAL A 109 -4.96 5.26 -7.93
CA VAL A 109 -5.31 3.97 -7.32
C VAL A 109 -4.39 3.73 -6.13
N LYS A 110 -4.94 3.23 -5.03
CA LYS A 110 -4.22 2.94 -3.80
C LYS A 110 -4.58 1.54 -3.34
N GLU A 111 -3.59 0.66 -3.31
CA GLU A 111 -3.72 -0.68 -2.77
C GLU A 111 -3.19 -0.74 -1.34
N THR A 112 -3.98 -1.27 -0.41
CA THR A 112 -3.55 -1.52 0.97
C THR A 112 -3.21 -2.98 1.15
N VAL A 113 -2.00 -3.26 1.61
CA VAL A 113 -1.45 -4.61 1.82
C VAL A 113 -1.07 -4.75 3.28
N LYS A 114 -1.44 -5.86 3.91
CA LYS A 114 -0.81 -6.28 5.17
C LYS A 114 -0.07 -7.57 4.89
N THR A 115 1.23 -7.58 5.13
CA THR A 115 2.00 -8.81 5.10
C THR A 115 1.89 -9.45 6.48
N SER A 116 1.64 -10.75 6.52
CA SER A 116 1.77 -11.56 7.72
C SER A 116 2.49 -12.87 7.35
N PRO A 117 3.37 -13.39 8.23
CA PRO A 117 4.01 -14.68 8.01
C PRO A 117 2.94 -15.79 8.05
N GLY A 118 2.87 -16.60 7.01
CA GLY A 118 1.99 -17.77 6.92
C GLY A 118 2.77 -19.00 6.44
N LEU A 119 2.58 -20.12 7.13
CA LEU A 119 2.98 -21.44 6.65
C LEU A 119 1.78 -22.06 5.93
N ASP A 120 1.87 -22.21 4.61
CA ASP A 120 1.05 -23.18 3.89
C ASP A 120 1.96 -24.36 3.52
N LEU A 121 1.41 -25.57 3.47
CA LEU A 121 2.14 -26.85 3.61
C LEU A 121 3.31 -27.08 2.61
N PHE A 122 3.44 -26.22 1.59
CA PHE A 122 4.50 -26.28 0.59
C PHE A 122 5.16 -24.93 0.24
N PHE A 123 4.68 -23.78 0.73
CA PHE A 123 5.23 -22.46 0.38
C PHE A 123 5.06 -21.42 1.49
N ILE A 124 6.00 -20.48 1.58
CA ILE A 124 5.86 -19.24 2.36
C ILE A 124 4.77 -18.40 1.69
N VAL A 125 3.55 -18.42 2.21
CA VAL A 125 2.45 -17.64 1.65
C VAL A 125 2.33 -16.32 2.41
N ILE A 126 2.52 -15.22 1.70
CA ILE A 126 2.20 -13.86 2.18
C ILE A 126 0.67 -13.77 2.25
N GLN A 127 0.07 -14.11 3.39
CA GLN A 127 -1.36 -13.94 3.58
C GLN A 127 -1.69 -12.52 4.03
N SER A 128 -2.70 -11.91 3.39
CA SER A 128 -3.27 -10.63 3.80
C SER A 128 -4.16 -10.83 5.05
N GLY A 129 -3.56 -10.88 6.23
CA GLY A 129 -4.23 -11.16 7.51
C GLY A 129 -4.89 -9.94 8.18
N TYR A 130 -5.69 -9.15 7.45
CA TYR A 130 -6.37 -7.97 8.01
C TYR A 130 -7.88 -7.97 7.78
N ASP A 131 -8.59 -7.24 8.64
CA ASP A 131 -10.03 -7.01 8.47
C ASP A 131 -10.28 -6.19 7.21
N LYS A 132 -10.74 -6.89 6.17
CA LYS A 132 -11.02 -6.36 4.85
C LYS A 132 -12.27 -5.47 4.81
N LYS A 133 -13.09 -5.45 5.87
CA LYS A 133 -14.20 -4.49 6.01
C LYS A 133 -13.71 -3.15 6.54
N LYS A 134 -12.74 -3.17 7.45
CA LYS A 134 -12.16 -1.96 8.03
C LYS A 134 -11.15 -1.28 7.10
N TYR A 135 -10.42 -2.07 6.31
CA TYR A 135 -9.44 -1.57 5.36
C TYR A 135 -9.77 -2.12 3.96
N PRO A 136 -10.21 -1.29 2.99
CA PRO A 136 -10.44 -1.76 1.64
C PRO A 136 -9.11 -2.11 0.97
N ILE A 137 -9.11 -3.16 0.13
CA ILE A 137 -7.91 -3.58 -0.60
C ILE A 137 -7.51 -2.51 -1.61
N TYR A 138 -8.49 -1.95 -2.34
CA TYR A 138 -8.27 -0.88 -3.31
C TYR A 138 -9.15 0.33 -3.01
N GLU A 139 -8.57 1.51 -3.09
CA GLU A 139 -9.21 2.82 -3.04
C GLU A 139 -8.82 3.61 -4.29
N PHE A 140 -9.80 4.18 -4.99
CA PHE A 140 -9.57 5.19 -6.00
C PHE A 140 -9.78 6.57 -5.39
N ARG A 141 -8.80 7.46 -5.54
CA ARG A 141 -8.86 8.81 -5.00
C ARG A 141 -8.71 9.85 -6.09
N LEU A 142 -9.76 10.63 -6.29
CA LEU A 142 -9.76 11.80 -7.14
C LEU A 142 -9.31 13.01 -6.32
N ILE A 143 -8.24 13.66 -6.75
CA ILE A 143 -7.74 14.89 -6.15
C ILE A 143 -7.71 16.01 -7.18
N LEU A 144 -7.89 17.24 -6.72
CA LEU A 144 -7.56 18.46 -7.44
C LEU A 144 -6.24 18.99 -6.90
N ARG A 145 -5.28 19.23 -7.79
CA ARG A 145 -3.98 19.80 -7.48
C ARG A 145 -3.88 21.21 -8.03
N ASP A 146 -3.43 22.13 -7.17
CA ASP A 146 -3.15 23.50 -7.59
C ASP A 146 -1.87 23.53 -8.46
N THR A 147 -1.94 24.22 -9.59
CA THR A 147 -0.79 24.35 -10.52
C THR A 147 0.31 25.29 -10.03
N ARG A 148 -0.03 26.26 -9.17
CA ARG A 148 0.87 27.26 -8.60
C ARG A 148 1.52 26.72 -7.34
N GLU A 149 0.75 26.02 -6.52
CA GLU A 149 1.22 25.38 -5.28
C GLU A 149 0.99 23.87 -5.33
N ARG A 150 1.87 23.15 -6.03
CA ARG A 150 1.69 21.71 -6.29
C ARG A 150 1.50 20.88 -5.02
N GLU A 151 2.06 21.24 -3.87
CA GLU A 151 1.84 20.50 -2.61
C GLU A 151 0.42 20.63 -2.03
N GLN A 152 -0.32 21.67 -2.45
CA GLN A 152 -1.72 21.83 -2.12
C GLN A 152 -2.57 20.90 -3.01
N ILE A 153 -3.07 19.85 -2.37
CA ILE A 153 -4.04 18.93 -2.95
C ILE A 153 -5.34 18.97 -2.16
N LYS A 154 -6.46 18.98 -2.88
CA LYS A 154 -7.80 18.84 -2.34
C LYS A 154 -8.35 17.48 -2.74
N THR A 155 -8.72 16.64 -1.77
CA THR A 155 -9.39 15.37 -2.08
C THR A 155 -10.84 15.66 -2.41
N LEU A 156 -11.24 15.32 -3.63
CA LEU A 156 -12.61 15.52 -4.11
C LEU A 156 -13.48 14.30 -3.82
N LYS A 157 -12.93 13.11 -4.05
CA LYS A 157 -13.65 11.85 -3.82
C LYS A 157 -12.69 10.71 -3.49
N SER A 158 -13.08 9.88 -2.53
CA SER A 158 -12.52 8.55 -2.31
C SER A 158 -13.58 7.50 -2.62
N ILE A 159 -13.22 6.52 -3.46
CA ILE A 159 -14.09 5.44 -3.92
C ILE A 159 -13.44 4.12 -3.49
N ASN A 160 -14.00 3.50 -2.46
CA ASN A 160 -13.51 2.22 -1.96
C ASN A 160 -14.11 1.09 -2.80
N LEU A 161 -13.27 0.19 -3.29
CA LEU A 161 -13.75 -0.95 -4.05
C LEU A 161 -14.23 -2.09 -3.14
N PRO A 162 -15.42 -2.66 -3.41
CA PRO A 162 -15.86 -3.89 -2.77
C PRO A 162 -14.87 -5.03 -3.08
N LYS A 163 -14.65 -5.91 -2.11
CA LYS A 163 -13.69 -7.01 -2.26
C LYS A 163 -14.10 -7.99 -3.36
N GLU A 164 -15.40 -8.17 -3.53
CA GLU A 164 -16.02 -9.11 -4.45
C GLU A 164 -15.83 -8.71 -5.93
N GLU A 165 -15.56 -7.43 -6.16
CA GLU A 165 -15.36 -6.82 -7.48
C GLU A 165 -13.92 -7.02 -8.01
N VAL A 166 -12.97 -7.28 -7.12
CA VAL A 166 -11.54 -7.37 -7.45
C VAL A 166 -11.19 -8.78 -7.93
N PHE A 167 -10.88 -8.92 -9.22
CA PHE A 167 -10.29 -10.16 -9.74
C PHE A 167 -8.85 -10.29 -9.25
N VAL A 168 -8.57 -11.25 -8.38
CA VAL A 168 -7.20 -11.63 -7.99
C VAL A 168 -6.85 -12.97 -8.62
N PRO A 169 -6.45 -13.04 -9.90
CA PRO A 169 -5.72 -14.22 -10.37
C PRO A 169 -4.32 -14.18 -9.76
N LEU A 170 -3.91 -15.27 -9.10
CA LEU A 170 -2.61 -15.43 -8.43
C LEU A 170 -1.37 -15.16 -9.33
N TYR A 171 -1.55 -14.99 -10.64
CA TYR A 171 -0.48 -14.94 -11.63
C TYR A 171 -0.64 -13.89 -12.74
N SER A 172 -1.61 -12.96 -12.66
CA SER A 172 -1.68 -11.88 -13.65
C SER A 172 -1.97 -10.53 -13.01
N GLU A 173 -1.22 -9.50 -13.43
CA GLU A 173 -1.26 -8.10 -12.96
C GLU A 173 -2.57 -7.35 -13.29
N ARG A 174 -3.73 -8.01 -13.26
CA ARG A 174 -5.02 -7.35 -13.46
C ARG A 174 -5.43 -6.61 -12.19
N ARG A 175 -4.77 -5.48 -11.94
CA ARG A 175 -5.21 -4.49 -10.96
C ARG A 175 -6.41 -3.70 -11.51
N PRO A 176 -7.34 -3.23 -10.65
CA PRO A 176 -8.37 -2.28 -11.06
C PRO A 176 -7.74 -1.05 -11.74
N ARG A 177 -8.38 -0.55 -12.80
CA ARG A 177 -7.90 0.63 -13.56
C ARG A 177 -8.92 1.76 -13.46
N GLY A 178 -8.44 2.99 -13.49
CA GLY A 178 -9.28 4.18 -13.42
C GLY A 178 -9.07 5.09 -14.62
N LYS A 179 -10.15 5.75 -15.06
CA LYS A 179 -10.09 6.85 -16.02
C LYS A 179 -10.87 8.04 -15.48
N ILE A 180 -10.50 9.24 -15.93
CA ILE A 180 -11.22 10.47 -15.66
C ILE A 180 -11.59 11.11 -16.98
N ASP A 181 -12.84 11.54 -17.10
CA ASP A 181 -13.28 12.51 -18.10
C ASP A 181 -13.79 13.75 -17.36
N TYR A 182 -13.66 14.94 -17.97
CA TYR A 182 -14.17 16.19 -17.42
C TYR A 182 -15.14 16.87 -18.39
N ASP A 183 -16.32 17.20 -17.90
CA ASP A 183 -17.32 18.01 -18.62
C ASP A 183 -17.23 19.46 -18.13
N PRO A 184 -16.65 20.38 -18.93
CA PRO A 184 -16.48 21.78 -18.54
C PRO A 184 -17.79 22.56 -18.48
N GLU A 185 -18.81 22.18 -19.27
CA GLU A 185 -20.10 22.87 -19.29
C GLU A 185 -20.87 22.61 -17.99
N LYS A 186 -20.80 21.37 -17.49
CA LYS A 186 -21.47 20.96 -16.25
C LYS A 186 -20.59 21.08 -15.02
N LYS A 187 -19.29 21.31 -15.19
CA LYS A 187 -18.26 21.27 -14.15
C LYS A 187 -18.30 19.95 -13.35
N VAL A 188 -18.37 18.83 -14.06
CA VAL A 188 -18.44 17.48 -13.46
C VAL A 188 -17.26 16.65 -13.93
N ALA A 189 -16.57 16.00 -12.99
CA ALA A 189 -15.59 14.95 -13.30
C ALA A 189 -16.28 13.58 -13.26
N VAL A 190 -16.13 12.80 -14.32
CA VAL A 190 -16.64 11.42 -14.40
C VAL A 190 -15.48 10.46 -14.20
N VAL A 191 -15.48 9.75 -13.09
CA VAL A 191 -14.49 8.72 -12.78
C VAL A 191 -15.04 7.37 -13.22
N ARG A 192 -14.39 6.71 -14.17
CA ARG A 192 -14.74 5.34 -14.60
C ARG A 192 -13.77 4.34 -14.00
N ILE A 193 -14.30 3.33 -13.30
CA ILE A 193 -13.50 2.24 -12.77
C ILE A 193 -13.72 0.99 -13.63
N GLU A 194 -12.63 0.50 -14.19
CA GLU A 194 -12.57 -0.59 -15.15
C GLU A 194 -11.70 -1.74 -14.60
N SER A 195 -11.66 -2.86 -15.33
CA SER A 195 -10.87 -4.05 -14.94
C SER A 195 -11.30 -4.67 -13.60
N ILE A 196 -12.58 -4.56 -13.28
CA ILE A 196 -13.28 -5.20 -12.16
C ILE A 196 -14.48 -6.01 -12.68
N ARG A 197 -15.15 -6.80 -11.83
CA ARG A 197 -16.26 -7.66 -12.25
C ARG A 197 -17.41 -6.87 -12.88
N ASN A 198 -17.83 -5.78 -12.25
CA ASN A 198 -18.86 -4.88 -12.74
C ASN A 198 -18.28 -3.46 -12.84
N PRO A 199 -17.75 -3.05 -14.00
CA PRO A 199 -17.28 -1.68 -14.21
C PRO A 199 -18.39 -0.67 -13.92
N PHE A 200 -18.04 0.43 -13.24
CA PHE A 200 -19.00 1.47 -12.90
C PHE A 200 -18.37 2.86 -13.03
N SER A 201 -19.23 3.88 -13.05
CA SER A 201 -18.81 5.27 -13.13
C SER A 201 -19.37 6.05 -11.95
N VAL A 202 -18.61 7.04 -11.49
CA VAL A 202 -19.00 7.96 -10.42
C VAL A 202 -18.84 9.37 -10.95
N GLU A 203 -19.93 10.13 -10.94
CA GLU A 203 -19.89 11.56 -11.22
C GLU A 203 -19.53 12.33 -9.95
N VAL A 204 -18.62 13.28 -10.08
CA VAL A 204 -18.14 14.13 -9.01
C VAL A 204 -18.34 15.59 -9.44
N PRO A 205 -19.42 16.25 -8.96
CA PRO A 205 -19.62 17.67 -9.19
C PRO A 205 -18.48 18.49 -8.57
N LEU A 206 -17.89 19.41 -9.33
CA LEU A 206 -16.77 20.22 -8.85
C LEU A 206 -17.22 21.55 -8.23
N LEU A 207 -18.45 21.98 -8.49
CA LEU A 207 -19.03 23.23 -7.98
C LEU A 207 -18.98 23.37 -6.45
N GLU A 208 -19.03 22.25 -5.72
CA GLU A 208 -18.96 22.25 -4.25
C GLU A 208 -17.54 22.51 -3.70
N PHE A 209 -16.55 22.53 -4.59
CA PHE A 209 -15.14 22.60 -4.23
C PHE A 209 -14.45 23.88 -4.70
N PHE A 210 -15.19 24.78 -5.37
CA PHE A 210 -14.74 26.08 -5.82
C PHE A 210 -15.31 27.21 -4.96
#